data_AF-A0A7C7PTT8-F1
#
_entry.id   AF-A0A7C7PTT8-F1
#
_cell.length_a   1.000
_cell.length_b   1.000
_cell.length_c   1.000
_cell.angle_alpha   90.00
_cell.angle_beta   90.00
_cell.angle_gamma   90.00
#
_symmetry.space_group_name_H-M   'P 1'
#
loop_
_entity.id
_entity.type
_entity.pdbx_description
1 polymer ?
#
loop_
_entity_poly.entity_id
_entity_poly.type
_entity_poly.pdbx_seq_one_letter_code
_entity_poly.pdbx_strand_id
1 'polypeptide(L)' 'MAYKILILGASYGSLLGTKLLMAGHDVTLVCRSQTARLINAEGTEVRLKLKGEEQHRTIR' A
#
# COMPACT_ATOMS: atom_id res chain seq x y z
N MET A 1 18.09 2.72 6.84
CA MET A 1 18.12 3.53 5.61
C MET A 1 16.85 3.23 4.83
N ALA A 2 16.16 4.24 4.28
CA ALA A 2 14.93 4.02 3.51
C ALA A 2 15.27 3.51 2.10
N TYR A 3 14.60 2.46 1.63
CA TYR A 3 14.70 1.99 0.26
C TYR A 3 13.63 2.68 -0.61
N LYS A 4 13.95 2.89 -1.89
CA LYS A 4 12.98 3.29 -2.92
C LYS A 4 12.49 2.03 -3.63
N ILE A 5 11.21 1.72 -3.51
CA ILE A 5 10.63 0.45 -3.93
C ILE A 5 9.55 0.71 -4.98
N LEU A 6 9.69 0.07 -6.13
CA LEU A 6 8.69 0.07 -7.20
C LEU A 6 7.90 -1.24 -7.17
N ILE A 7 6.57 -1.16 -7.09
CA ILE A 7 5.68 -2.33 -7.13
C ILE A 7 4.83 -2.29 -8.41
N LEU A 8 4.97 -3.32 -9.24
CA LEU A 8 4.19 -3.50 -10.47
C LEU A 8 2.85 -4.17 -10.15
N GLY A 9 1.80 -3.36 -10.00
CA GLY A 9 0.43 -3.78 -9.70
C GLY A 9 -0.07 -3.25 -8.36
N ALA A 10 -1.18 -2.49 -8.36
CA ALA A 10 -1.65 -1.79 -7.16
C ALA A 10 -2.62 -2.57 -6.26
N SER A 11 -3.21 -3.69 -6.70
CA SER A 11 -4.21 -4.42 -5.87
C SER A 11 -3.57 -5.04 -4.62
N TYR A 12 -2.86 -6.17 -4.77
CA TYR A 12 -2.08 -6.74 -3.67
C TYR A 12 -0.83 -5.91 -3.36
N GLY A 13 -0.34 -5.14 -4.33
CA GLY A 13 0.77 -4.22 -4.12
C GLY A 13 0.48 -3.15 -3.07
N SER A 14 -0.78 -2.72 -2.90
CA SER A 14 -1.14 -1.81 -1.81
C SER A 14 -0.96 -2.46 -0.44
N LEU A 15 -1.29 -3.75 -0.27
CA LEU A 15 -1.10 -4.45 1.01
C LEU A 15 0.38 -4.57 1.40
N LEU A 16 1.25 -4.93 0.44
CA LEU A 16 2.70 -4.95 0.66
C LEU A 16 3.26 -3.53 0.83
N GLY A 17 2.82 -2.61 -0.02
CA GLY A 17 3.24 -1.21 -0.03
C GLY A 17 2.96 -0.52 1.30
N THR A 18 1.77 -0.70 1.88
CA THR A 18 1.44 -0.17 3.21
C THR A 18 2.40 -0.67 4.29
N LYS A 19 2.78 -1.96 4.28
CA LYS A 19 3.75 -2.48 5.25
C LYS A 19 5.14 -1.86 5.09
N LEU A 20 5.59 -1.68 3.86
CA LEU A 20 6.88 -1.06 3.55
C LEU A 20 6.90 0.43 3.91
N LEU A 21 5.80 1.14 3.64
CA LEU A 21 5.59 2.52 4.07
C LEU A 21 5.62 2.64 5.61
N MET A 22 4.92 1.75 6.32
CA MET A 22 4.94 1.68 7.79
C MET A 22 6.35 1.39 8.35
N ALA A 23 7.18 0.67 7.59
CA ALA A 23 8.59 0.42 7.94
C ALA A 23 9.54 1.59 7.58
N GLY A 24 9.01 2.71 7.04
CA GLY A 24 9.78 3.89 6.71
C GLY A 24 10.47 3.84 5.34
N HIS A 25 9.99 3.02 4.41
CA HIS A 25 10.46 2.99 3.02
C HIS A 25 9.62 3.90 2.11
N ASP A 26 10.18 4.28 0.96
CA ASP A 26 9.50 5.02 -0.09
C ASP A 26 8.96 4.03 -1.13
N VAL A 27 7.65 4.06 -1.40
CA VAL A 27 6.97 3.07 -2.24
C VAL A 27 6.23 3.77 -3.37
N THR A 28 6.51 3.35 -4.60
CA THR A 28 5.76 3.75 -5.80
C THR A 28 4.98 2.55 -6.34
N LEU A 29 3.66 2.72 -6.53
CA LEU A 29 2.81 1.72 -7.17
C LEU A 29 2.64 2.03 -8.66
N VAL A 30 2.84 1.03 -9.51
CA VAL A 30 2.53 1.11 -10.95
C VAL A 30 1.26 0.33 -11.23
N CYS A 31 0.32 0.94 -11.93
CA CYS A 31 -0.94 0.31 -12.30
C CYS A 31 -1.55 1.01 -13.53
N ARG A 32 -2.76 0.59 -13.92
CA ARG A 32 -3.50 1.25 -15.00
C ARG A 32 -3.81 2.70 -14.63
N SER A 33 -3.83 3.58 -15.62
CA SER A 33 -3.99 5.02 -15.44
C SER A 33 -5.21 5.42 -14.61
N GLN A 34 -6.34 4.72 -14.76
CA GLN A 34 -7.54 4.96 -13.95
C GLN A 34 -7.31 4.67 -12.46
N THR A 35 -6.65 3.57 -12.13
CA THR A 35 -6.33 3.20 -10.75
C THR A 35 -5.29 4.16 -10.15
N ALA A 36 -4.28 4.55 -10.93
CA ALA A 36 -3.28 5.53 -10.48
C ALA A 36 -3.91 6.88 -10.16
N ARG A 37 -4.85 7.36 -10.99
CA ARG A 37 -5.59 8.60 -10.73
C ARG A 37 -6.40 8.52 -9.43
N LEU A 38 -7.11 7.42 -9.21
CA LEU A 38 -7.89 7.21 -7.98
C LEU A 38 -6.99 7.22 -6.75
N ILE A 39 -5.89 6.44 -6.77
CA ILE A 39 -4.94 6.36 -5.66
C ILE A 39 -4.31 7.74 -5.37
N ASN A 40 -3.91 8.49 -6.40
CA ASN A 40 -3.32 9.80 -6.21
C ASN A 40 -4.31 10.84 -5.68
N ALA A 41 -5.61 10.69 -5.98
CA ALA A 41 -6.65 11.61 -5.51
C ALA A 41 -7.13 11.27 -4.09
N GLU A 42 -7.28 9.99 -3.75
CA GLU A 42 -7.97 9.55 -2.53
C GLU A 42 -7.06 8.86 -1.51
N GLY A 43 -5.86 8.47 -1.92
CA GLY A 43 -4.98 7.57 -1.19
C GLY A 43 -5.37 6.10 -1.37
N THR A 44 -4.74 5.23 -0.58
CA THR A 44 -5.09 3.80 -0.50
C THR A 44 -5.72 3.50 0.85
N GLU A 45 -6.86 2.83 0.87
CA GLU A 45 -7.37 2.19 2.08
C GLU A 45 -7.15 0.68 1.98
N VAL A 46 -6.43 0.10 2.95
CA VAL A 46 -6.18 -1.34 3.00
C VAL A 46 -6.78 -1.94 4.27
N ARG A 47 -7.40 -3.11 4.11
CA ARG A 47 -7.86 -3.94 5.23
C ARG A 47 -6.89 -5.08 5.43
N LEU A 48 -6.16 -5.05 6.54
CA LEU A 48 -5.08 -6.00 6.85
C LEU A 48 -5.26 -6.52 8.28
N LYS A 49 -5.18 -7.84 8.47
CA LYS A 49 -5.06 -8.47 9.79
C LYS A 49 -3.60 -8.42 10.23
N LEU A 50 -3.31 -7.79 11.36
CA LEU A 50 -1.97 -7.80 11.92
C LEU A 50 -1.71 -9.09 12.69
N LYS A 51 -0.44 -9.47 12.81
CA LYS A 51 -0.06 -10.70 13.52
C LYS A 51 -0.43 -10.55 15.00
N GLY A 52 -1.20 -11.50 15.52
CA GLY A 52 -1.67 -11.50 16.92
C GLY A 52 -2.98 -10.76 17.15
N GLU A 53 -3.57 -10.14 16.13
CA GLU A 53 -4.93 -9.59 16.20
C GLU A 53 -5.92 -10.61 15.63
N GLU A 54 -7.19 -10.55 16.05
CA GLU A 54 -8.25 -11.41 15.51
C GLU A 54 -8.99 -10.78 14.32
N GLN A 55 -9.06 -9.46 14.29
CA GLN A 55 -9.84 -8.69 13.32
C GLN A 55 -8.94 -7.99 12.30
N HIS A 56 -9.51 -7.64 11.15
CA HIS A 56 -8.81 -6.81 10.17
C HIS A 56 -8.87 -5.34 10.59
N ARG A 57 -7.76 -4.64 10.47
CA ARG A 57 -7.69 -3.18 10.63
C ARG A 57 -7.80 -2.50 9.27
N THR A 58 -8.51 -1.39 9.25
CA THR A 58 -8.48 -0.44 8.14
C THR A 58 -7.32 0.53 8.34
N ILE A 59 -6.43 0.61 7.36
CA ILE A 59 -5.27 1.50 7.34
C ILE A 59 -5.41 2.41 6.11
N ARG A 60 -5.28 3.71 6.32
CA ARG A 60 -5.36 4.74 5.28
C ARG A 60 -4.11 5.61 5.31
#